data_AF-A0A4U1CAA1-F1
#
_entry.id   AF-A0A4U1CAA1-F1
#
_cell.length_a   1.000
_cell.length_b   1.000
_cell.length_c   1.000
_cell.angle_alpha   90.00
_cell.angle_beta   90.00
_cell.angle_gamma   90.00
#
_symmetry.space_group_name_H-M   'P 1'
#
loop_
_entity.id
_entity.type
_entity.pdbx_description
1 polymer ?
#
loop_
_entity_poly.entity_id
_entity_poly.type
_entity_poly.pdbx_seq_one_letter_code
_entity_poly.pdbx_strand_id
1 'polypeptide(L)'
;ERSSELTKYAANSFLATKITFMNEVANLCEIVGADVDAVRKGIGSDDRIGKRFLFPGIGYGGSCFPKDVQALAKAADENSYDFQILKAVMEVNERQKTILVDKLLKYYKGDLKGKHFALWGLAFKPETDDIREAPALYIIDELIKNGATVTAFDPEGMENVKAQLGDKVGYASNQYDALKNADALLIATEWSVFRNPDFDKMEETLSNKVIFDGRNLYDLQKMIDLGYYYNSVGRKTLERNVLSYNSAPIV
;
A
#
# COMPACT_ATOMS: atom_id res chain seq x y z
N GLU A 1 -16.49 10.23 -33.23
CA GLU A 1 -16.06 8.87 -32.84
C GLU A 1 -14.67 8.90 -32.18
N ARG A 2 -13.58 9.12 -32.93
CA ARG A 2 -12.19 9.15 -32.40
C ARG A 2 -11.97 10.02 -31.14
N SER A 3 -12.50 11.25 -31.11
CA SER A 3 -12.36 12.12 -29.93
C SER A 3 -13.07 11.57 -28.70
N SER A 4 -14.17 10.84 -28.86
CA SER A 4 -14.90 10.22 -27.75
C SER A 4 -14.11 9.05 -27.16
N GLU A 5 -13.52 8.21 -28.00
CA GLU A 5 -12.68 7.10 -27.57
C GLU A 5 -11.45 7.63 -26.83
N LEU A 6 -10.73 8.58 -27.41
CA LEU A 6 -9.57 9.20 -26.80
C LEU A 6 -9.90 9.89 -25.46
N THR A 7 -11.09 10.48 -25.34
CA THR A 7 -11.54 11.11 -24.07
C THR A 7 -11.54 10.12 -22.91
N LYS A 8 -11.97 8.86 -23.13
CA LYS A 8 -11.98 7.83 -22.09
C LYS A 8 -10.56 7.49 -21.62
N TYR A 9 -9.64 7.26 -22.57
CA TYR A 9 -8.25 6.94 -22.28
C TYR A 9 -7.51 8.11 -21.62
N ALA A 10 -7.72 9.33 -22.10
CA ALA A 10 -7.12 10.53 -21.53
C ALA A 10 -7.61 10.78 -20.10
N ALA A 11 -8.91 10.61 -19.83
CA ALA A 11 -9.46 10.78 -18.48
C ALA A 11 -8.87 9.77 -17.48
N ASN A 12 -8.85 8.48 -17.82
CA ASN A 12 -8.28 7.45 -16.95
C ASN A 12 -6.76 7.64 -16.77
N SER A 13 -6.05 8.05 -17.81
CA SER A 13 -4.62 8.32 -17.73
C SER A 13 -4.31 9.54 -16.86
N PHE A 14 -5.14 10.58 -16.90
CA PHE A 14 -4.98 11.73 -16.03
C PHE A 14 -5.23 11.37 -14.55
N LEU A 15 -6.23 10.54 -14.26
CA LEU A 15 -6.47 10.05 -12.90
C LEU A 15 -5.30 9.20 -12.36
N ALA A 16 -4.76 8.31 -13.19
CA ALA A 16 -3.56 7.54 -12.88
C ALA A 16 -2.34 8.44 -12.64
N THR A 17 -2.20 9.51 -13.44
CA THR A 17 -1.15 10.53 -13.28
C THR A 17 -1.26 11.23 -11.93
N LYS A 18 -2.47 11.64 -11.51
CA LYS A 18 -2.66 12.31 -10.21
C LYS A 18 -2.23 11.43 -9.03
N ILE A 19 -2.62 10.15 -9.04
CA ILE A 19 -2.23 9.18 -8.00
C ILE A 19 -0.71 9.02 -7.98
N THR A 20 -0.12 8.79 -9.16
CA THR A 20 1.31 8.50 -9.28
C THR A 20 2.18 9.69 -8.91
N PHE A 21 1.78 10.89 -9.32
CA PHE A 21 2.42 12.14 -8.90
C PHE A 21 2.41 12.28 -7.38
N MET A 22 1.27 12.02 -6.73
CA MET A 22 1.20 12.07 -5.27
C MET A 22 2.02 10.99 -4.58
N ASN A 23 2.20 9.82 -5.19
CA ASN A 23 3.11 8.79 -4.68
C ASN A 23 4.58 9.27 -4.71
N GLU A 24 5.04 9.92 -5.79
CA GLU A 24 6.39 10.48 -5.82
C GLU A 24 6.58 11.60 -4.78
N VAL A 25 5.58 12.48 -4.66
CA VAL A 25 5.57 13.53 -3.62
C VAL A 25 5.62 12.90 -2.23
N ALA A 26 4.89 11.80 -1.99
CA ALA A 26 4.94 11.07 -0.73
C ALA A 26 6.35 10.53 -0.44
N ASN A 27 6.97 9.87 -1.42
CA ASN A 27 8.32 9.34 -1.27
C ASN A 27 9.34 10.46 -0.99
N LEU A 28 9.20 11.62 -1.64
CA LEU A 28 10.02 12.79 -1.36
C LEU A 28 9.77 13.33 0.06
N CYS A 29 8.52 13.36 0.52
CA CYS A 29 8.17 13.81 1.88
C CYS A 29 8.91 12.99 2.94
N GLU A 30 9.07 11.68 2.75
CA GLU A 30 9.84 10.83 3.67
C GLU A 30 11.32 11.20 3.74
N ILE A 31 11.91 11.64 2.63
CA ILE A 31 13.32 12.04 2.54
C ILE A 31 13.54 13.41 3.20
N VAL A 32 12.66 14.36 2.93
CA VAL A 32 12.82 15.76 3.38
C VAL A 32 12.18 16.04 4.74
N GLY A 33 11.50 15.06 5.35
CA GLY A 33 10.82 15.20 6.63
C GLY A 33 9.51 16.00 6.56
N ALA A 34 8.86 16.03 5.39
CA ALA A 34 7.54 16.63 5.21
C ALA A 34 6.40 15.61 5.46
N ASP A 35 5.18 16.11 5.52
CA ASP A 35 3.96 15.30 5.65
C ASP A 35 3.10 15.42 4.39
N VAL A 36 2.94 14.30 3.68
CA VAL A 36 2.17 14.25 2.44
C VAL A 36 0.69 14.59 2.64
N ASP A 37 0.12 14.37 3.83
CA ASP A 37 -1.26 14.78 4.09
C ASP A 37 -1.41 16.30 4.17
N ALA A 38 -0.41 17.00 4.70
CA ALA A 38 -0.36 18.46 4.67
C ALA A 38 -0.16 18.98 3.24
N VAL A 39 0.76 18.38 2.47
CA VAL A 39 0.99 18.73 1.06
C VAL A 39 -0.26 18.52 0.22
N ARG A 40 -0.92 17.36 0.35
CA ARG A 40 -2.19 17.04 -0.30
C ARG A 40 -3.27 18.07 -0.02
N LYS A 41 -3.43 18.49 1.25
CA LYS A 41 -4.39 19.54 1.65
C LYS A 41 -4.03 20.88 1.02
N GLY A 42 -2.75 21.25 1.02
CA GLY A 42 -2.25 22.49 0.43
C GLY A 42 -2.54 22.56 -1.07
N ILE A 43 -2.06 21.60 -1.86
CA ILE A 43 -2.27 21.60 -3.31
C ILE A 43 -3.75 21.42 -3.68
N GLY A 44 -4.49 20.63 -2.89
CA GLY A 44 -5.90 20.34 -3.13
C GLY A 44 -6.84 21.49 -2.77
N SER A 45 -6.36 22.55 -2.10
CA SER A 45 -7.11 23.79 -1.87
C SER A 45 -7.20 24.69 -3.09
N ASP A 46 -6.36 24.46 -4.11
CA ASP A 46 -6.48 25.11 -5.40
C ASP A 46 -7.55 24.39 -6.24
N ASP A 47 -8.64 25.09 -6.56
CA ASP A 47 -9.77 24.54 -7.30
C ASP A 47 -9.40 24.08 -8.72
N ARG A 48 -8.28 24.56 -9.29
CA ARG A 48 -7.77 24.09 -10.58
C ARG A 48 -7.20 22.67 -10.51
N ILE A 49 -6.77 22.24 -9.31
CA ILE A 49 -6.25 20.89 -9.04
C ILE A 49 -7.36 20.00 -8.45
N GLY A 50 -8.10 20.53 -7.48
CA GLY A 50 -9.16 19.85 -6.74
C GLY A 50 -8.66 18.74 -5.80
N LYS A 51 -9.55 18.27 -4.92
CA LYS A 51 -9.20 17.41 -3.77
C LYS A 51 -9.17 15.90 -4.04
N ARG A 52 -9.70 15.46 -5.19
CA ARG A 52 -9.91 14.04 -5.50
C ARG A 52 -8.68 13.42 -6.18
N PHE A 53 -8.47 12.12 -5.97
CA PHE A 53 -7.37 11.34 -6.55
C PHE A 53 -5.97 11.87 -6.15
N LEU A 54 -5.85 12.40 -4.94
CA LEU A 54 -4.58 12.92 -4.40
C LEU A 54 -4.08 12.11 -3.18
N PHE A 55 -4.62 10.91 -2.95
CA PHE A 55 -4.26 10.08 -1.80
C PHE A 55 -3.12 9.15 -2.21
N PRO A 56 -1.91 9.33 -1.66
CA PRO A 56 -0.81 8.42 -1.94
C PRO A 56 -1.00 7.08 -1.25
N GLY A 57 -0.28 6.08 -1.74
CA GLY A 57 -0.27 4.73 -1.17
C GLY A 57 0.66 3.81 -1.93
N ILE A 58 0.29 2.54 -2.02
CA ILE A 58 1.06 1.47 -2.69
C ILE A 58 0.75 1.36 -4.19
N GLY A 59 0.50 2.48 -4.85
CA GLY A 59 0.12 2.51 -6.26
C GLY A 59 -1.36 2.17 -6.54
N TYR A 60 -1.72 2.28 -7.82
CA TYR A 60 -3.02 1.92 -8.35
C TYR A 60 -3.01 0.53 -8.98
N GLY A 61 -4.20 -0.07 -9.06
CA GLY A 61 -4.45 -1.35 -9.73
C GLY A 61 -5.81 -1.36 -10.45
N GLY A 62 -6.42 -2.54 -10.53
CA GLY A 62 -7.71 -2.77 -11.18
C GLY A 62 -7.60 -2.90 -12.70
N SER A 63 -8.71 -3.24 -13.36
CA SER A 63 -8.69 -3.45 -14.82
C SER A 63 -8.67 -2.17 -15.66
N CYS A 64 -9.00 -1.03 -15.07
CA CYS A 64 -9.21 0.21 -15.83
C CYS A 64 -7.92 1.00 -16.05
N PHE A 65 -7.22 1.41 -14.99
CA PHE A 65 -6.05 2.29 -15.14
C PHE A 65 -4.86 1.62 -15.83
N PRO A 66 -4.36 0.45 -15.38
CA PRO A 66 -3.22 -0.21 -16.03
C PRO A 66 -3.48 -0.45 -17.52
N LYS A 67 -4.64 -1.02 -17.86
CA LYS A 67 -5.04 -1.29 -19.25
C LYS A 67 -5.15 -0.01 -20.08
N ASP A 68 -5.86 1.00 -19.62
CA ASP A 68 -6.15 2.19 -20.43
C ASP A 68 -4.91 3.10 -20.57
N VAL A 69 -4.06 3.19 -19.55
CA VAL A 69 -2.78 3.92 -19.63
C VAL A 69 -1.84 3.23 -20.63
N GLN A 70 -1.70 1.91 -20.53
CA GLN A 70 -0.88 1.13 -21.48
C GLN A 70 -1.42 1.22 -22.90
N ALA A 71 -2.75 1.14 -23.08
CA ALA A 71 -3.37 1.27 -24.39
C ALA A 71 -3.12 2.65 -25.02
N LEU A 72 -3.21 3.73 -24.24
CA LEU A 72 -2.93 5.08 -24.74
C LEU A 72 -1.45 5.27 -25.08
N ALA A 73 -0.54 4.78 -24.24
CA ALA A 73 0.90 4.83 -24.51
C ALA A 73 1.25 4.02 -25.77
N LYS A 74 0.67 2.83 -25.93
CA LYS A 74 0.87 2.00 -27.13
C LYS A 74 0.34 2.67 -28.39
N ALA A 75 -0.87 3.23 -28.34
CA ALA A 75 -1.46 3.95 -29.46
C ALA A 75 -0.60 5.16 -29.87
N ALA A 76 0.01 5.84 -28.90
CA ALA A 76 0.97 6.92 -29.15
C ALA A 76 2.23 6.40 -29.87
N ASP A 77 2.86 5.33 -29.35
CA ASP A 77 4.06 4.73 -29.96
C ASP A 77 3.78 4.22 -31.39
N GLU A 78 2.63 3.60 -31.65
CA GLU A 78 2.19 3.15 -32.99
C GLU A 78 2.04 4.31 -33.98
N ASN A 79 1.80 5.53 -33.49
CA ASN A 79 1.73 6.76 -34.28
C ASN A 79 3.03 7.58 -34.20
N SER A 80 4.14 6.97 -33.79
CA SER A 80 5.45 7.61 -33.67
C SER A 80 5.46 8.85 -32.75
N TYR A 81 4.58 8.88 -31.74
CA TYR A 81 4.55 9.91 -30.71
C TYR A 81 5.05 9.36 -29.37
N ASP A 82 6.10 9.97 -28.83
CA ASP A 82 6.65 9.57 -27.53
C ASP A 82 5.89 10.22 -26.37
N PHE A 83 4.97 9.47 -25.75
CA PHE A 83 4.19 9.97 -24.62
C PHE A 83 4.93 9.82 -23.28
N GLN A 84 5.92 10.69 -23.06
CA GLN A 84 6.84 10.64 -21.91
C GLN A 84 6.14 10.59 -20.54
N ILE A 85 5.07 11.38 -20.35
CA ILE A 85 4.33 11.43 -19.08
C ILE A 85 3.74 10.05 -18.74
N LEU A 86 3.12 9.34 -19.71
CA LEU A 86 2.51 8.04 -19.43
C LEU A 86 3.55 6.96 -19.15
N LYS A 87 4.70 7.02 -19.84
CA LYS A 87 5.83 6.12 -19.57
C LYS A 87 6.32 6.28 -18.13
N ALA A 88 6.52 7.52 -17.68
CA ALA A 88 6.89 7.82 -16.29
C ALA A 88 5.82 7.35 -15.30
N VAL A 89 4.54 7.58 -15.59
CA VAL A 89 3.42 7.16 -14.73
C VAL A 89 3.41 5.64 -14.52
N MET A 90 3.57 4.86 -15.60
CA MET A 90 3.62 3.41 -15.50
C MET A 90 4.84 2.95 -14.70
N GLU A 91 6.02 3.48 -15.01
CA GLU A 91 7.28 3.09 -14.37
C GLU A 91 7.29 3.36 -12.86
N VAL A 92 6.80 4.54 -12.45
CA VAL A 92 6.68 4.90 -11.04
C VAL A 92 5.65 4.03 -10.34
N ASN A 93 4.49 3.75 -10.96
CA ASN A 93 3.46 2.91 -10.34
C ASN A 93 3.96 1.47 -10.13
N GLU A 94 4.70 0.90 -11.07
CA GLU A 94 5.28 -0.43 -10.92
C GLU A 94 6.23 -0.52 -9.72
N ARG A 95 7.10 0.47 -9.51
CA ARG A 95 7.94 0.54 -8.31
C ARG A 95 7.11 0.75 -7.04
N GLN A 96 6.09 1.59 -7.09
CA GLN A 96 5.28 1.93 -5.91
C GLN A 96 4.47 0.73 -5.39
N LYS A 97 4.09 -0.21 -6.26
CA LYS A 97 3.34 -1.43 -5.88
C LYS A 97 4.04 -2.22 -4.76
N THR A 98 5.37 -2.21 -4.71
CA THR A 98 6.17 -3.00 -3.75
C THR A 98 6.84 -2.15 -2.67
N ILE A 99 6.50 -0.86 -2.52
CA ILE A 99 7.17 0.05 -1.57
C ILE A 99 7.11 -0.43 -0.10
N LEU A 100 6.10 -1.20 0.29
CA LEU A 100 6.05 -1.80 1.63
C LEU A 100 7.13 -2.85 1.85
N VAL A 101 7.52 -3.59 0.80
CA VAL A 101 8.60 -4.58 0.85
C VAL A 101 9.93 -3.88 1.08
N ASP A 102 10.20 -2.75 0.41
CA ASP A 102 11.40 -1.94 0.66
C ASP A 102 11.46 -1.43 2.10
N LYS A 103 10.32 -0.97 2.63
CA LYS A 103 10.20 -0.53 4.04
C LYS A 103 10.45 -1.68 5.01
N LEU A 104 9.95 -2.89 4.71
CA LEU A 104 10.19 -4.10 5.49
C LEU A 104 11.66 -4.52 5.47
N LEU A 105 12.27 -4.56 4.29
CA LEU A 105 13.69 -4.85 4.13
C LEU A 105 14.54 -3.87 4.94
N LYS A 106 14.22 -2.57 4.90
CA LYS A 106 14.91 -1.58 5.74
C LYS A 106 14.77 -1.88 7.23
N TYR A 107 13.56 -2.19 7.70
CA TYR A 107 13.29 -2.48 9.12
C TYR A 107 13.96 -3.76 9.60
N TYR A 108 13.85 -4.85 8.83
CA TYR A 108 14.47 -6.15 9.12
C TYR A 108 15.90 -6.28 8.59
N LYS A 109 16.59 -5.17 8.32
CA LYS A 109 18.02 -5.11 7.95
C LYS A 109 18.39 -5.99 6.75
N GLY A 110 17.49 -6.10 5.78
CA GLY A 110 17.69 -6.79 4.52
C GLY A 110 17.34 -8.28 4.53
N ASP A 111 16.83 -8.82 5.63
CA ASP A 111 16.51 -10.25 5.73
C ASP A 111 15.06 -10.48 6.18
N LEU A 112 14.24 -11.02 5.27
CA LEU A 112 12.86 -11.43 5.54
C LEU A 112 12.71 -12.95 5.67
N LYS A 113 13.80 -13.71 5.58
CA LYS A 113 13.74 -15.18 5.56
C LYS A 113 13.16 -15.72 6.85
N GLY A 114 12.13 -16.57 6.73
CA GLY A 114 11.44 -17.18 7.86
C GLY A 114 10.53 -16.22 8.64
N LYS A 115 10.37 -14.98 8.18
CA LYS A 115 9.38 -14.04 8.74
C LYS A 115 7.97 -14.38 8.31
N HIS A 116 7.00 -14.08 9.17
CA HIS A 116 5.59 -14.23 8.90
C HIS A 116 4.90 -12.87 8.89
N PHE A 117 4.15 -12.56 7.83
CA PHE A 117 3.45 -11.28 7.70
C PHE A 117 1.95 -11.48 7.60
N ALA A 118 1.21 -10.67 8.35
CA ALA A 118 -0.23 -10.52 8.16
C ALA A 118 -0.48 -9.51 7.04
N LEU A 119 -1.42 -9.79 6.14
CA LEU A 119 -1.81 -8.87 5.06
C LEU A 119 -3.30 -8.58 5.11
N TRP A 120 -3.66 -7.32 5.36
CA TRP A 120 -5.03 -6.84 5.29
C TRP A 120 -5.31 -6.19 3.93
N GLY A 121 -6.18 -6.83 3.17
CA GLY A 121 -6.56 -6.39 1.83
C GLY A 121 -5.83 -7.14 0.72
N LEU A 122 -6.62 -7.62 -0.24
CA LEU A 122 -6.21 -8.38 -1.42
C LEU A 122 -6.79 -7.76 -2.70
N ALA A 123 -8.02 -7.25 -2.65
CA ALA A 123 -8.63 -6.54 -3.76
C ALA A 123 -7.90 -5.22 -4.06
N PHE A 124 -7.97 -4.74 -5.30
CA PHE A 124 -7.21 -3.53 -5.69
C PHE A 124 -7.73 -2.25 -5.01
N LYS A 125 -8.98 -2.27 -4.54
CA LYS A 125 -9.67 -1.21 -3.79
C LYS A 125 -10.80 -1.85 -2.95
N PRO A 126 -11.43 -1.10 -2.03
CA PRO A 126 -12.61 -1.59 -1.31
C PRO A 126 -13.83 -1.83 -2.21
N GLU A 127 -14.78 -2.57 -1.66
CA GLU A 127 -16.12 -2.87 -2.22
C GLU A 127 -16.07 -3.63 -3.55
N THR A 128 -15.07 -4.49 -3.73
CA THR A 128 -14.94 -5.38 -4.89
C THR A 128 -14.09 -6.60 -4.56
N ASP A 129 -14.35 -7.70 -5.26
CA ASP A 129 -13.53 -8.91 -5.27
C ASP A 129 -12.46 -8.87 -6.39
N ASP A 130 -12.37 -7.79 -7.18
CA ASP A 130 -11.44 -7.68 -8.29
C ASP A 130 -9.99 -7.55 -7.79
N ILE A 131 -9.18 -8.54 -8.17
CA ILE A 131 -7.76 -8.62 -7.80
C ILE A 131 -6.82 -8.27 -8.96
N ARG A 132 -7.35 -7.94 -10.14
CA ARG A 132 -6.53 -7.65 -11.32
C ARG A 132 -5.63 -6.46 -11.02
N GLU A 133 -4.33 -6.63 -11.27
CA GLU A 133 -3.32 -5.60 -11.02
C GLU A 133 -3.30 -5.08 -9.57
N ALA A 134 -3.86 -5.82 -8.61
CA ALA A 134 -3.90 -5.40 -7.22
C ALA A 134 -2.49 -5.37 -6.63
N PRO A 135 -2.05 -4.24 -6.01
CA PRO A 135 -0.73 -4.15 -5.38
C PRO A 135 -0.41 -5.27 -4.38
N ALA A 136 -1.44 -5.79 -3.69
CA ALA A 136 -1.32 -6.92 -2.76
C ALA A 136 -0.65 -8.15 -3.40
N LEU A 137 -0.96 -8.47 -4.66
CA LEU A 137 -0.38 -9.63 -5.35
C LEU A 137 1.13 -9.47 -5.58
N TYR A 138 1.58 -8.26 -5.93
CA TYR A 138 3.00 -7.95 -6.12
C TYR A 138 3.75 -7.97 -4.79
N ILE A 139 3.15 -7.43 -3.73
CA ILE A 139 3.70 -7.49 -2.38
C ILE A 139 3.87 -8.95 -1.93
N ILE A 140 2.85 -9.79 -2.10
CA ILE A 140 2.91 -11.21 -1.74
C ILE A 140 4.04 -11.91 -2.50
N ASP A 141 4.12 -11.72 -3.81
CA ASP A 141 5.14 -12.36 -4.66
C ASP A 141 6.56 -11.98 -4.20
N GLU A 142 6.81 -10.70 -3.94
CA GLU A 142 8.10 -10.22 -3.44
C GLU A 142 8.42 -10.71 -2.02
N LEU A 143 7.45 -10.78 -1.12
CA LEU A 143 7.67 -11.35 0.22
C LEU A 143 8.07 -12.83 0.16
N ILE A 144 7.38 -13.62 -0.67
CA ILE A 144 7.68 -15.04 -0.86
C ILE A 144 9.06 -15.23 -1.50
N LYS A 145 9.42 -14.43 -2.51
CA LYS A 145 10.76 -14.43 -3.11
C LYS A 145 11.86 -14.14 -2.10
N ASN A 146 11.58 -13.30 -1.11
CA ASN A 146 12.50 -13.00 0.00
C ASN A 146 12.44 -14.03 1.16
N GLY A 147 11.77 -15.16 0.96
CA GLY A 147 11.71 -16.27 1.92
C GLY A 147 10.79 -16.03 3.12
N ALA A 148 9.90 -15.04 3.05
CA ALA A 148 8.86 -14.83 4.03
C ALA A 148 7.60 -15.66 3.73
N THR A 149 6.71 -15.72 4.69
CA THR A 149 5.37 -16.31 4.56
C THR A 149 4.31 -15.26 4.85
N VAL A 150 3.12 -15.43 4.28
CA VAL A 150 2.02 -14.47 4.42
C VAL A 150 0.74 -15.18 4.82
N THR A 151 0.00 -14.62 5.78
CA THR A 151 -1.41 -14.92 6.01
C THR A 151 -2.23 -13.68 5.69
N ALA A 152 -3.18 -13.79 4.76
CA ALA A 152 -3.98 -12.69 4.30
C ALA A 152 -5.44 -12.78 4.76
N PHE A 153 -6.07 -11.61 4.85
CA PHE A 153 -7.51 -11.47 4.96
C PHE A 153 -7.99 -10.34 4.07
N ASP A 154 -9.05 -10.58 3.31
CA ASP A 154 -9.83 -9.60 2.57
C ASP A 154 -11.32 -9.96 2.71
N PRO A 155 -12.24 -8.99 2.86
CA PRO A 155 -13.66 -9.28 2.95
C PRO A 155 -14.26 -9.95 1.70
N GLU A 156 -13.74 -9.68 0.50
CA GLU A 156 -14.34 -10.10 -0.78
C GLU A 156 -13.35 -10.84 -1.70
N GLY A 157 -12.07 -10.45 -1.71
CA GLY A 157 -11.06 -10.92 -2.66
C GLY A 157 -10.44 -12.29 -2.37
N MET A 158 -10.83 -12.96 -1.28
CA MET A 158 -10.17 -14.18 -0.79
C MET A 158 -10.23 -15.35 -1.78
N GLU A 159 -11.40 -15.65 -2.33
CA GLU A 159 -11.59 -16.77 -3.27
C GLU A 159 -10.81 -16.55 -4.57
N ASN A 160 -10.82 -15.32 -5.10
CA ASN A 160 -10.11 -14.98 -6.32
C ASN A 160 -8.58 -15.10 -6.13
N VAL A 161 -8.03 -14.63 -5.01
CA VAL A 161 -6.59 -14.80 -4.73
C VAL A 161 -6.25 -16.26 -4.49
N LYS A 162 -7.08 -17.00 -3.77
CA LYS A 162 -6.88 -18.43 -3.53
C LYS A 162 -6.88 -19.24 -4.81
N ALA A 163 -7.77 -18.94 -5.74
CA ALA A 163 -7.78 -19.55 -7.06
C ALA A 163 -6.49 -19.26 -7.86
N GLN A 164 -5.88 -18.09 -7.68
CA GLN A 164 -4.67 -17.68 -8.40
C GLN A 164 -3.36 -18.17 -7.74
N LEU A 165 -3.27 -18.11 -6.41
CA LEU A 165 -2.02 -18.35 -5.66
C LEU A 165 -1.98 -19.69 -4.93
N GLY A 166 -3.12 -20.37 -4.76
CA GLY A 166 -3.22 -21.64 -4.03
C GLY A 166 -2.64 -21.53 -2.62
N ASP A 167 -1.92 -22.56 -2.20
CA ASP A 167 -1.37 -22.71 -0.84
C ASP A 167 -0.06 -21.91 -0.60
N LYS A 168 0.32 -21.03 -1.52
CA LYS A 168 1.48 -20.12 -1.34
C LYS A 168 1.24 -19.08 -0.23
N VAL A 169 -0.03 -18.85 0.12
CA VAL A 169 -0.49 -17.85 1.09
C VAL A 169 -1.46 -18.51 2.05
N GLY A 170 -1.42 -18.15 3.33
CA GLY A 170 -2.45 -18.52 4.29
C GLY A 170 -3.69 -17.63 4.17
N TYR A 171 -4.87 -18.19 4.36
CA TYR A 171 -6.15 -17.45 4.25
C TYR A 171 -6.87 -17.48 5.59
N ALA A 172 -6.94 -16.33 6.26
CA ALA A 172 -7.60 -16.20 7.56
C ALA A 172 -9.13 -16.07 7.44
N SER A 173 -9.86 -16.46 8.48
CA SER A 173 -11.32 -16.34 8.50
C SER A 173 -11.82 -14.91 8.77
N ASN A 174 -10.98 -14.11 9.44
CA ASN A 174 -11.24 -12.71 9.77
C ASN A 174 -9.90 -11.97 9.90
N GLN A 175 -9.97 -10.64 10.00
CA GLN A 175 -8.79 -9.78 10.08
C GLN A 175 -7.86 -10.07 11.25
N TYR A 176 -8.38 -10.49 12.41
CA TYR A 176 -7.56 -10.76 13.60
C TYR A 176 -6.90 -12.13 13.53
N ASP A 177 -7.55 -13.12 12.91
CA ASP A 177 -6.95 -14.42 12.65
C ASP A 177 -5.70 -14.31 11.77
N ALA A 178 -5.66 -13.35 10.85
CA ALA A 178 -4.47 -13.10 10.02
C ALA A 178 -3.26 -12.62 10.84
N LEU A 179 -3.48 -12.04 12.02
CA LEU A 179 -2.42 -11.48 12.86
C LEU A 179 -1.67 -12.54 13.67
N LYS A 180 -2.27 -13.73 13.86
CA LYS A 180 -1.72 -14.78 14.72
C LYS A 180 -0.32 -15.18 14.27
N ASN A 181 0.65 -15.04 15.18
CA ASN A 181 2.08 -15.31 14.94
C ASN A 181 2.76 -14.45 13.86
N ALA A 182 2.13 -13.35 13.42
CA ALA A 182 2.75 -12.45 12.47
C ALA A 182 3.81 -11.58 13.16
N ASP A 183 4.95 -11.36 12.48
CA ASP A 183 6.01 -10.44 12.88
C ASP A 183 5.60 -8.98 12.68
N ALA A 184 4.76 -8.71 11.67
CA ALA A 184 4.18 -7.39 11.36
C ALA A 184 2.87 -7.51 10.57
N LEU A 185 2.05 -6.47 10.64
CA LEU A 185 0.87 -6.27 9.79
C LEU A 185 1.18 -5.35 8.62
N LEU A 186 0.80 -5.74 7.41
CA LEU A 186 0.78 -4.93 6.21
C LEU A 186 -0.67 -4.60 5.84
N ILE A 187 -0.95 -3.33 5.53
CA ILE A 187 -2.27 -2.88 5.07
C ILE A 187 -2.17 -2.50 3.59
N ALA A 188 -2.83 -3.29 2.74
CA ALA A 188 -2.79 -3.14 1.29
C ALA A 188 -4.09 -2.61 0.68
N THR A 189 -5.22 -2.69 1.37
CA THR A 189 -6.51 -2.18 0.86
C THR A 189 -7.30 -1.52 1.98
N GLU A 190 -7.89 -0.36 1.71
CA GLU A 190 -8.47 0.55 2.70
C GLU A 190 -9.93 0.24 3.08
N TRP A 191 -10.23 -1.04 3.26
CA TRP A 191 -11.56 -1.52 3.67
C TRP A 191 -12.03 -0.86 4.97
N SER A 192 -13.33 -0.60 5.07
CA SER A 192 -13.94 0.04 6.24
C SER A 192 -13.65 -0.71 7.54
N VAL A 193 -13.64 -2.05 7.48
CA VAL A 193 -13.39 -2.93 8.63
C VAL A 193 -11.98 -2.79 9.21
N PHE A 194 -11.03 -2.27 8.43
CA PHE A 194 -9.64 -2.01 8.87
C PHE A 194 -9.43 -0.61 9.41
N ARG A 195 -10.38 0.32 9.25
CA ARG A 195 -10.19 1.73 9.66
C ARG A 195 -10.33 1.94 11.16
N ASN A 196 -11.13 1.11 11.82
CA ASN A 196 -11.37 1.16 13.26
C ASN A 196 -11.28 -0.25 13.85
N PRO A 197 -10.09 -0.89 13.84
CA PRO A 197 -9.94 -2.21 14.43
C PRO A 197 -10.03 -2.10 15.96
N ASP A 198 -10.32 -3.25 16.57
CA ASP A 198 -10.17 -3.50 17.99
C ASP A 198 -8.68 -3.67 18.29
N PHE A 199 -8.04 -2.61 18.78
CA PHE A 199 -6.60 -2.60 19.05
C PHE A 199 -6.21 -3.55 20.18
N ASP A 200 -7.09 -3.77 21.15
CA ASP A 200 -6.84 -4.72 22.24
C ASP A 200 -6.69 -6.14 21.65
N LYS A 201 -7.58 -6.53 20.73
CA LYS A 201 -7.44 -7.81 19.99
C LYS A 201 -6.20 -7.87 19.11
N MET A 202 -5.80 -6.75 18.50
CA MET A 202 -4.57 -6.72 17.72
C MET A 202 -3.36 -6.98 18.61
N GLU A 203 -3.32 -6.43 19.82
CA GLU A 203 -2.23 -6.63 20.78
C GLU A 203 -2.15 -8.05 21.34
N GLU A 204 -3.29 -8.73 21.47
CA GLU A 204 -3.34 -10.14 21.87
C GLU A 204 -2.85 -11.10 20.77
N THR A 205 -2.97 -10.73 19.49
CA THR A 205 -2.75 -11.64 18.36
C THR A 205 -1.47 -11.36 17.57
N LEU A 206 -1.05 -10.11 17.47
CA LEU A 206 0.13 -9.68 16.72
C LEU A 206 1.38 -9.74 17.61
N SER A 207 2.37 -10.52 17.21
CA SER A 207 3.57 -10.79 18.04
C SER A 207 4.35 -9.54 18.41
N ASN A 208 4.34 -8.52 17.54
CA ASN A 208 4.99 -7.24 17.77
C ASN A 208 4.08 -6.11 17.32
N LYS A 209 4.09 -4.98 18.04
CA LYS A 209 3.37 -3.76 17.64
C LYS A 209 4.03 -3.08 16.43
N VAL A 210 4.02 -3.74 15.27
CA VAL A 210 4.70 -3.32 14.03
C VAL A 210 3.69 -3.34 12.89
N ILE A 211 3.45 -2.17 12.29
CA ILE A 211 2.50 -2.00 11.20
C ILE A 211 3.16 -1.23 10.04
N PHE A 212 2.99 -1.75 8.84
CA PHE A 212 3.33 -1.11 7.57
C PHE A 212 2.04 -0.79 6.82
N ASP A 213 1.69 0.48 6.71
CA ASP A 213 0.41 0.93 6.20
C ASP A 213 0.54 1.58 4.82
N GLY A 214 0.14 0.84 3.80
CA GLY A 214 0.16 1.28 2.41
C GLY A 214 -0.97 2.23 2.03
N ARG A 215 -1.91 2.52 2.95
CA ARG A 215 -3.15 3.27 2.69
C ARG A 215 -3.39 4.41 3.67
N ASN A 216 -2.46 4.66 4.58
CA ASN A 216 -2.49 5.74 5.56
C ASN A 216 -3.78 5.75 6.41
N LEU A 217 -4.22 4.60 6.89
CA LEU A 217 -5.49 4.46 7.62
C LEU A 217 -5.45 5.11 9.00
N TYR A 218 -4.33 4.96 9.71
CA TYR A 218 -4.25 5.37 11.11
C TYR A 218 -3.63 6.74 11.29
N ASP A 219 -4.15 7.44 12.29
CA ASP A 219 -3.59 8.67 12.81
C ASP A 219 -2.27 8.40 13.54
N LEU A 220 -1.27 9.27 13.34
CA LEU A 220 0.05 9.09 13.92
C LEU A 220 0.02 9.24 15.44
N GLN A 221 -0.76 10.17 16.00
CA GLN A 221 -0.82 10.35 17.45
C GLN A 221 -1.41 9.12 18.12
N LYS A 222 -2.47 8.55 17.55
CA LYS A 222 -3.04 7.29 18.04
C LYS A 222 -2.02 6.15 18.05
N MET A 223 -1.18 6.02 17.02
CA MET A 223 -0.14 4.98 16.96
C MET A 223 0.99 5.23 17.97
N ILE A 224 1.33 6.49 18.24
CA ILE A 224 2.25 6.88 19.32
C ILE A 224 1.69 6.44 20.67
N ASP A 225 0.44 6.79 20.96
CA ASP A 225 -0.20 6.52 22.25
C ASP A 225 -0.30 5.02 22.54
N LEU A 226 -0.51 4.21 21.51
CA LEU A 226 -0.55 2.74 21.61
C LEU A 226 0.84 2.07 21.56
N GLY A 227 1.90 2.83 21.26
CA GLY A 227 3.28 2.34 21.25
C GLY A 227 3.64 1.44 20.05
N TYR A 228 3.02 1.68 18.89
CA TYR A 228 3.34 0.95 17.66
C TYR A 228 4.57 1.54 16.95
N TYR A 229 5.43 0.67 16.42
CA TYR A 229 6.18 1.02 15.22
C TYR A 229 5.17 1.12 14.07
N TYR A 230 5.10 2.28 13.44
CA TYR A 230 4.16 2.55 12.37
C TYR A 230 4.85 3.25 11.22
N ASN A 231 4.93 2.56 10.09
CA ASN A 231 5.53 3.08 8.88
C ASN A 231 4.45 3.14 7.79
N SER A 232 4.10 4.35 7.38
CA SER A 232 3.08 4.60 6.37
C SER A 232 3.67 5.43 5.23
N VAL A 233 2.88 5.71 4.19
CA VAL A 233 3.39 6.32 2.96
C VAL A 233 3.39 7.84 3.06
N GLY A 234 4.57 8.46 2.93
CA GLY A 234 4.74 9.91 2.88
C GLY A 234 4.55 10.64 4.21
N ARG A 235 4.57 9.92 5.33
CA ARG A 235 4.40 10.47 6.68
C ARG A 235 5.57 10.04 7.56
N LYS A 236 5.76 10.75 8.68
CA LYS A 236 6.81 10.42 9.66
C LYS A 236 6.70 8.95 10.11
N THR A 237 7.78 8.20 9.97
CA THR A 237 7.88 6.87 10.58
C THR A 237 7.94 6.99 12.10
N LEU A 238 7.08 6.23 12.78
CA LEU A 238 7.08 6.15 14.23
C LEU A 238 7.95 4.97 14.65
N GLU A 239 9.01 5.27 15.39
CA GLU A 239 9.85 4.26 16.01
C GLU A 239 9.18 3.75 17.29
N ARG A 240 9.39 2.48 17.62
CA ARG A 240 8.95 1.96 18.92
C ARG A 240 9.74 2.67 20.01
N ASN A 241 9.06 3.36 20.93
CA ASN A 241 9.68 3.81 22.16
C ASN A 241 10.15 2.58 22.93
N VAL A 242 11.43 2.26 22.83
CA VAL A 242 12.08 1.37 23.79
C VAL A 242 12.18 2.17 25.09
N LEU A 243 11.07 2.30 25.81
CA LEU A 243 11.19 2.55 27.25
C LEU A 243 11.93 1.34 27.79
N SER A 244 13.18 1.59 28.16
CA SER A 244 14.07 0.66 28.83
C SER A 244 13.33 0.01 30.00
N TYR A 245 12.81 -1.20 29.80
CA TYR A 245 12.71 -2.16 30.88
C TYR A 245 14.15 -2.59 31.22
N ASN A 246 14.90 -1.68 31.86
CA ASN A 246 16.06 -2.06 32.66
C ASN A 246 15.52 -2.85 33.83
N SER A 247 15.48 -4.15 33.66
CA SER A 247 15.39 -5.13 34.72
C SER A 247 16.50 -4.88 35.74
N ALA A 248 16.10 -4.51 36.94
CA ALA A 248 16.75 -4.64 38.25
C ALA A 248 18.17 -4.05 38.46
N PRO A 249 18.43 -3.40 39.61
CA PRO A 249 19.78 -3.05 40.01
C PRO A 249 20.53 -4.34 40.34
N ILE A 250 21.62 -4.59 39.63
CA ILE A 250 22.62 -5.56 40.10
C ILE A 250 23.52 -4.78 41.08
N VAL A 251 23.55 -5.32 42.31
CA VAL A 251 24.37 -4.91 43.45
C VAL A 251 25.84 -4.80 43.07
#